data_AF-G1V5Z2-F1
#
_entry.id   AF-G1V5Z2-F1
#
_cell.length_a   1.000
_cell.length_b   1.000
_cell.length_c   1.000
_cell.angle_alpha   90.00
_cell.angle_beta   90.00
_cell.angle_gamma   90.00
#
_symmetry.space_group_name_H-M   'P 1'
#
loop_
_entity.id
_entity.type
_entity.pdbx_description
1 polymer ?
#
loop_
_entity_poly.entity_id
_entity_poly.type
_entity_poly.pdbx_seq_one_letter_code
_entity_poly.pdbx_strand_id
1 'polypeptide(L)'
;MYAIADFDLTNVIHRQDGSYVAIVKCSGIPYHIASDIDDYRHLLSSFSEYVSAHPECVTEEQPYVPPVPTLEQTKAAKLSEINKAADAAIATLTATYPDREISTFDKQESEARAYAVDSTASTPLLSALAQARGVPPDELVRRVLAKADAFAMASGSIIGQRQALEDRLDACTTMEEVQGITVNISMQGGGEA
;
A
#
# COMPACT_ATOMS: atom_id res chain seq x y z
N MET A 1 35.10 24.94 10.25
CA MET A 1 35.14 24.45 8.86
C MET A 1 36.26 23.43 8.77
N TYR A 2 36.00 22.25 8.21
CA TYR A 2 36.98 21.18 8.12
C TYR A 2 38.12 21.56 7.16
N ALA A 3 39.32 21.07 7.45
CA ALA A 3 40.47 21.08 6.54
C ALA A 3 40.67 19.67 5.95
N ILE A 4 41.40 19.54 4.83
CA ILE A 4 41.64 18.24 4.20
C ILE A 4 42.28 17.20 5.16
N ALA A 5 43.07 17.66 6.13
CA ALA A 5 43.69 16.80 7.14
C ALA A 5 42.67 16.11 8.08
N ASP A 6 41.45 16.65 8.19
CA ASP A 6 40.37 16.10 9.01
C ASP A 6 39.71 14.88 8.37
N PHE A 7 39.99 14.60 7.08
CA PHE A 7 39.39 13.52 6.32
C PHE A 7 40.33 12.33 6.17
N ASP A 8 39.75 11.14 6.15
CA ASP A 8 40.40 9.94 5.67
C ASP A 8 40.48 10.02 4.15
N LEU A 9 41.71 10.12 3.64
CA LEU A 9 41.99 10.29 2.23
C LEU A 9 42.27 8.97 1.52
N THR A 10 42.13 7.83 2.21
CA THR A 10 42.36 6.50 1.60
C THR A 10 41.24 6.07 0.66
N ASN A 11 40.04 6.68 0.78
CA ASN A 11 38.92 6.44 -0.11
C ASN A 11 38.07 7.70 -0.27
N VAL A 12 38.42 8.51 -1.27
CA VAL A 12 37.69 9.72 -1.65
C VAL A 12 36.77 9.37 -2.83
N ILE A 13 35.48 9.68 -2.72
CA ILE A 13 34.55 9.53 -3.84
C ILE A 13 34.51 10.84 -4.61
N HIS A 14 34.87 10.80 -5.89
CA HIS A 14 34.69 11.91 -6.83
C HIS A 14 33.36 11.76 -7.55
N ARG A 15 32.59 12.84 -7.61
CA ARG A 15 31.22 12.84 -8.15
C ARG A 15 31.16 13.53 -9.50
N GLN A 16 30.14 13.19 -10.29
CA GLN A 16 29.98 13.73 -11.64
C GLN A 16 29.75 15.26 -11.68
N ASP A 17 29.24 15.83 -10.59
CA ASP A 17 29.04 17.27 -10.41
C ASP A 17 30.33 18.01 -9.95
N GLY A 18 31.47 17.32 -9.90
CA GLY A 18 32.76 17.86 -9.48
C GLY A 18 32.91 18.00 -7.96
N SER A 19 31.94 17.51 -7.17
CA SER A 19 32.03 17.46 -5.72
C SER A 19 32.75 16.20 -5.22
N TYR A 20 33.11 16.18 -3.94
CA TYR A 20 33.77 15.03 -3.31
C TYR A 20 33.00 14.54 -2.08
N VAL A 21 33.11 13.25 -1.77
CA VAL A 21 32.68 12.68 -0.49
C VAL A 21 33.86 11.96 0.15
N ALA A 22 34.14 12.31 1.40
CA ALA A 22 35.20 11.68 2.18
C ALA A 22 34.77 11.46 3.63
N ILE A 23 35.36 10.48 4.31
CA ILE A 23 35.05 10.17 5.69
C ILE A 23 35.77 11.14 6.62
N VAL A 24 35.06 11.78 7.54
CA VAL A 24 35.68 12.63 8.56
C VAL A 24 36.30 11.74 9.64
N LYS A 25 37.62 11.82 9.86
CA LYS A 25 38.38 10.93 10.75
C LYS A 25 37.83 10.84 12.17
N CYS A 26 37.41 11.98 12.74
CA CYS A 26 36.95 12.04 14.13
C CYS A 26 35.55 11.47 14.35
N SER A 27 34.72 11.39 13.30
CA SER A 27 33.33 10.93 13.42
C SER A 27 33.07 9.62 12.67
N GLY A 28 33.90 9.27 11.68
CA GLY A 28 33.65 8.14 10.79
C GLY A 28 32.49 8.36 9.82
N ILE A 29 31.93 9.57 9.73
CA ILE A 29 30.76 9.87 8.92
C ILE A 29 31.20 10.40 7.53
N PRO A 30 30.57 9.96 6.43
CA PRO A 30 30.78 10.55 5.12
C PRO A 30 30.29 11.99 5.08
N TYR A 31 31.12 12.87 4.55
CA TYR A 31 30.83 14.29 4.43
C TYR A 31 30.91 14.71 2.97
N HIS A 32 29.86 15.38 2.51
CA HIS A 32 29.77 15.89 1.15
C HIS A 32 30.39 17.28 1.07
N ILE A 33 31.39 17.42 0.22
CA ILE A 33 32.12 18.66 -0.07
C ILE A 33 31.57 19.17 -1.39
N ALA A 34 30.46 19.90 -1.31
CA ALA A 34 29.69 20.33 -2.48
C ALA A 34 30.48 21.34 -3.33
N SER A 35 30.39 21.21 -4.66
CA SER A 35 31.10 22.06 -5.63
C SER A 35 30.46 23.43 -5.83
N ASP A 36 29.20 23.59 -5.42
CA ASP A 36 28.37 24.79 -5.60
C ASP A 36 28.30 25.69 -4.34
N ILE A 37 28.97 25.32 -3.26
CA ILE A 37 29.03 26.09 -2.02
C ILE A 37 30.39 26.79 -1.91
N ASP A 38 30.35 28.13 -1.95
CA ASP A 38 31.53 29.01 -1.91
C ASP A 38 32.44 28.77 -0.70
N ASP A 39 31.84 28.45 0.44
CA ASP A 39 32.53 28.13 1.70
C ASP A 39 33.43 26.89 1.57
N TYR A 40 33.15 25.98 0.63
CA TYR A 40 33.98 24.80 0.37
C TYR A 40 35.08 25.03 -0.65
N ARG A 41 35.18 26.20 -1.29
CA ARG A 41 36.14 26.46 -2.39
C ARG A 41 37.58 26.09 -2.05
N HIS A 42 38.05 26.44 -0.85
CA HIS A 42 39.40 26.08 -0.41
C HIS A 42 39.56 24.58 -0.19
N LEU A 43 38.55 23.94 0.39
CA LEU A 43 38.55 22.50 0.64
C LEU A 43 38.50 21.72 -0.67
N LEU A 44 37.63 22.11 -1.60
CA LEU A 44 37.56 21.57 -2.96
C LEU A 44 38.90 21.66 -3.69
N SER A 45 39.58 22.80 -3.60
CA SER A 45 40.91 22.97 -4.21
C SER A 45 41.92 21.99 -3.63
N SER A 46 41.95 21.81 -2.30
CA SER A 46 42.84 20.84 -1.67
C SER A 46 42.52 19.40 -2.07
N PHE A 47 41.23 19.05 -2.14
CA PHE A 47 40.80 17.72 -2.56
C PHE A 47 41.15 17.46 -4.03
N SER A 48 40.95 18.43 -4.91
CA SER A 48 41.32 18.33 -6.33
C SER A 48 42.83 18.15 -6.53
N GLU A 49 43.66 18.87 -5.78
CA GLU A 49 45.11 18.71 -5.81
C GLU A 49 45.53 17.32 -5.32
N TYR A 50 44.95 16.87 -4.19
CA TYR A 50 45.23 15.55 -3.63
C TYR A 50 44.81 14.41 -4.58
N VAL A 51 43.57 14.44 -5.09
CA VAL A 51 43.03 13.46 -6.05
C VAL A 51 43.87 13.37 -7.31
N SER A 52 44.36 14.51 -7.82
CA SER A 52 45.24 14.56 -8.98
C SER A 52 46.60 13.90 -8.71
N ALA A 53 47.15 14.06 -7.50
CA ALA A 53 48.40 13.44 -7.09
C ALA A 53 48.25 11.96 -6.67
N HIS A 54 47.06 11.55 -6.22
CA HIS A 54 46.75 10.25 -5.65
C HIS A 54 45.52 9.60 -6.31
N PRO A 55 45.56 9.31 -7.62
CA PRO A 55 44.43 8.66 -8.30
C PRO A 55 44.11 7.27 -7.73
N GLU A 56 45.04 6.61 -7.06
CA GLU A 56 44.84 5.33 -6.36
C GLU A 56 43.90 5.41 -5.16
N CYS A 57 43.71 6.61 -4.59
CA CYS A 57 42.86 6.85 -3.43
C CYS A 57 41.43 7.27 -3.79
N VAL A 58 41.12 7.31 -5.09
CA VAL A 58 39.93 7.98 -5.63
C VAL A 58 39.03 6.96 -6.31
N THR A 59 37.79 6.91 -5.86
CA THR A 59 36.72 6.13 -6.48
C THR A 59 35.76 7.08 -7.19
N GLU A 60 35.54 6.88 -8.49
CA GLU A 60 34.51 7.62 -9.23
C GLU A 60 33.11 7.13 -8.81
N GLU A 61 32.18 8.06 -8.58
CA GLU A 61 30.78 7.76 -8.29
C GLU A 61 30.18 6.97 -9.45
N GLN A 62 29.84 5.70 -9.20
CA GLN A 62 29.11 4.90 -10.16
C GLN A 62 27.62 5.28 -10.14
N PRO A 63 26.96 5.34 -11.31
CA PRO A 63 25.50 5.53 -11.36
C PRO A 63 24.80 4.45 -10.51
N TYR A 64 23.94 4.88 -9.59
CA TYR A 64 23.12 3.96 -8.83
C TYR A 64 22.16 3.21 -9.76
N VAL A 65 22.30 1.89 -9.84
CA VAL A 65 21.32 1.00 -10.47
C VAL A 65 20.49 0.37 -9.36
N PRO A 66 19.20 0.70 -9.23
CA PRO A 66 18.35 0.05 -8.24
C PRO A 66 18.32 -1.46 -8.49
N PRO A 67 18.32 -2.28 -7.43
CA PRO A 67 18.25 -3.73 -7.60
C PRO A 67 16.96 -4.10 -8.33
N VAL A 68 17.08 -4.99 -9.33
CA VAL A 68 15.93 -5.53 -10.04
C VAL A 68 15.10 -6.36 -9.05
N PRO A 69 13.78 -6.13 -8.94
CA PRO A 69 12.94 -6.91 -8.04
C PRO A 69 12.98 -8.41 -8.37
N THR A 70 12.98 -9.25 -7.35
CA THR A 70 12.84 -10.69 -7.52
C THR A 70 11.41 -11.05 -7.94
N LEU A 71 11.22 -12.28 -8.43
CA LEU A 71 9.88 -12.80 -8.72
C LEU A 71 8.98 -12.74 -7.47
N GLU A 72 9.50 -13.12 -6.31
CA GLU A 72 8.75 -13.09 -5.05
C GLU A 72 8.35 -11.66 -4.66
N GLN A 73 9.25 -10.69 -4.80
CA GLN A 73 8.93 -9.28 -4.57
C GLN A 73 7.86 -8.77 -5.54
N THR A 74 7.95 -9.18 -6.80
CA THR A 74 6.97 -8.83 -7.84
C THR A 74 5.60 -9.45 -7.53
N LYS A 75 5.56 -10.71 -7.08
CA LYS A 75 4.33 -11.37 -6.62
C LYS A 75 3.74 -10.67 -5.40
N ALA A 76 4.55 -10.35 -4.39
CA ALA A 76 4.09 -9.64 -3.20
C ALA A 76 3.48 -8.27 -3.55
N ALA A 77 4.10 -7.52 -4.46
CA ALA A 77 3.56 -6.25 -4.94
C ALA A 77 2.21 -6.43 -5.66
N LYS A 78 2.10 -7.43 -6.55
CA LYS A 78 0.86 -7.72 -7.27
C LYS A 78 -0.25 -8.20 -6.33
N LEU A 79 0.06 -9.01 -5.32
CA LEU A 79 -0.91 -9.42 -4.28
C LEU A 79 -1.42 -8.20 -3.50
N SER A 80 -0.55 -7.25 -3.17
CA SER A 80 -0.95 -6.00 -2.52
C SER A 80 -1.91 -5.19 -3.39
N GLU A 81 -1.67 -5.12 -4.71
CA GLU A 81 -2.56 -4.48 -5.68
C GLU A 81 -3.93 -5.16 -5.74
N ILE A 82 -3.96 -6.49 -5.81
CA ILE A 82 -5.20 -7.30 -5.80
C ILE A 82 -6.00 -7.04 -4.52
N ASN A 83 -5.36 -7.07 -3.36
CA ASN A 83 -6.02 -6.82 -2.08
C ASN A 83 -6.60 -5.40 -2.00
N LYS A 84 -5.82 -4.38 -2.40
CA LYS A 84 -6.30 -2.99 -2.43
C LYS A 84 -7.50 -2.80 -3.34
N ALA A 85 -7.52 -3.46 -4.51
CA ALA A 85 -8.65 -3.38 -5.42
C ALA A 85 -9.91 -4.04 -4.83
N ALA A 86 -9.76 -5.18 -4.14
CA ALA A 86 -10.87 -5.84 -3.46
C ALA A 86 -11.40 -5.00 -2.30
N ASP A 87 -10.51 -4.47 -1.45
CA ASP A 87 -10.88 -3.61 -0.31
C ASP A 87 -11.61 -2.35 -0.78
N ALA A 88 -11.14 -1.70 -1.84
CA ALA A 88 -11.80 -0.53 -2.42
C ALA A 88 -13.20 -0.86 -2.98
N ALA A 89 -13.36 -2.02 -3.61
CA ALA A 89 -14.64 -2.47 -4.11
C ALA A 89 -15.63 -2.79 -2.97
N ILE A 90 -15.18 -3.47 -1.91
CA ILE A 90 -16.00 -3.73 -0.72
C ILE A 90 -16.38 -2.43 0.00
N ALA A 91 -15.43 -1.50 0.18
CA ALA A 91 -15.67 -0.22 0.83
C ALA A 91 -16.77 0.59 0.12
N THR A 92 -16.89 0.45 -1.20
CA THR A 92 -17.97 1.09 -1.98
C THR A 92 -19.36 0.57 -1.59
N LEU A 93 -19.49 -0.72 -1.24
CA LEU A 93 -20.76 -1.31 -0.83
C LEU A 93 -21.26 -0.79 0.53
N THR A 94 -20.34 -0.38 1.40
CA THR A 94 -20.65 0.07 2.76
C THR A 94 -20.45 1.57 2.98
N ALA A 95 -20.07 2.33 1.95
CA ALA A 95 -19.66 3.75 2.08
C ALA A 95 -20.71 4.66 2.72
N THR A 96 -22.00 4.31 2.62
CA THR A 96 -23.11 5.09 3.19
C THR A 96 -23.40 4.75 4.66
N TYR A 97 -22.73 3.75 5.23
CA TYR A 97 -22.99 3.23 6.56
C TYR A 97 -21.78 3.47 7.48
N PRO A 98 -21.97 4.04 8.68
CA PRO A 98 -20.88 4.19 9.64
C PRO A 98 -20.44 2.81 10.18
N ASP A 99 -19.17 2.68 10.58
CA ASP A 99 -18.57 1.41 11.05
C ASP A 99 -19.37 0.72 12.15
N ARG A 100 -19.95 1.51 13.07
CA ARG A 100 -20.78 0.99 14.17
C ARG A 100 -22.10 0.38 13.70
N GLU A 101 -22.60 0.77 12.54
CA GLU A 101 -23.81 0.20 11.95
C GLU A 101 -23.46 -1.10 11.21
N ILE A 102 -22.36 -1.11 10.46
CA ILE A 102 -21.85 -2.30 9.75
C ILE A 102 -21.65 -3.47 10.71
N SER A 103 -21.10 -3.22 11.91
CA SER A 103 -20.89 -4.26 12.93
C SER A 103 -22.18 -4.89 13.46
N THR A 104 -23.35 -4.33 13.14
CA THR A 104 -24.66 -4.88 13.51
C THR A 104 -25.37 -5.60 12.37
N PHE A 105 -24.83 -5.57 11.14
CA PHE A 105 -25.50 -6.15 9.96
C PHE A 105 -25.81 -7.63 10.15
N ASP A 106 -24.86 -8.43 10.62
CA ASP A 106 -25.06 -9.87 10.87
C ASP A 106 -26.19 -10.12 11.87
N LYS A 107 -26.30 -9.27 12.91
CA LYS A 107 -27.37 -9.40 13.90
C LYS A 107 -28.72 -8.97 13.33
N GLN A 108 -28.75 -7.89 12.55
CA GLN A 108 -29.98 -7.45 11.86
C GLN A 108 -30.46 -8.51 10.86
N GLU A 109 -29.56 -9.11 10.07
CA GLU A 109 -29.90 -10.21 9.17
C GLU A 109 -30.42 -11.41 9.95
N SER A 110 -29.71 -11.86 10.99
CA SER A 110 -30.11 -13.02 11.80
C SER A 110 -31.51 -12.84 12.41
N GLU A 111 -31.79 -11.69 13.02
CA GLU A 111 -33.11 -11.37 13.55
C GLU A 111 -34.17 -11.31 12.44
N ALA A 112 -33.85 -10.74 11.27
CA ALA A 112 -34.77 -10.64 10.15
C ALA A 112 -35.11 -12.02 9.56
N ARG A 113 -34.11 -12.91 9.42
CA ARG A 113 -34.30 -14.29 8.95
C ARG A 113 -35.14 -15.10 9.94
N ALA A 114 -34.89 -14.93 11.25
CA ALA A 114 -35.69 -15.58 12.29
C ALA A 114 -37.16 -15.10 12.24
N TYR A 115 -37.38 -13.79 12.15
CA TYR A 115 -38.72 -13.21 12.04
C TYR A 115 -39.47 -13.66 10.77
N ALA A 116 -38.77 -13.78 9.65
CA ALA A 116 -39.38 -14.24 8.39
C ALA A 116 -39.86 -15.70 8.45
N VAL A 117 -39.28 -16.52 9.32
CA VAL A 117 -39.71 -17.90 9.57
C VAL A 117 -40.80 -17.94 10.65
N ASP A 118 -40.66 -17.15 11.71
CA ASP A 118 -41.57 -17.05 12.85
C ASP A 118 -41.68 -15.60 13.31
N SER A 119 -42.83 -14.95 13.06
CA SER A 119 -43.07 -13.56 13.42
C SER A 119 -43.17 -13.31 14.94
N THR A 120 -43.12 -14.36 15.76
CA THR A 120 -43.03 -14.28 17.22
C THR A 120 -41.60 -14.40 17.75
N ALA A 121 -40.61 -14.61 16.86
CA ALA A 121 -39.20 -14.70 17.22
C ALA A 121 -38.70 -13.42 17.91
N SER A 122 -37.75 -13.60 18.84
CA SER A 122 -37.15 -12.49 19.57
C SER A 122 -36.24 -11.65 18.66
N THR A 123 -36.66 -10.42 18.35
CA THR A 123 -35.91 -9.48 17.51
C THR A 123 -35.62 -8.16 18.22
N PRO A 124 -34.89 -8.15 19.35
CA PRO A 124 -34.74 -6.95 20.17
C PRO A 124 -34.07 -5.78 19.43
N LEU A 125 -33.13 -6.04 18.52
CA LEU A 125 -32.48 -4.98 17.74
C LEU A 125 -33.44 -4.42 16.67
N LEU A 126 -34.06 -5.29 15.86
CA LEU A 126 -35.00 -4.83 14.82
C LEU A 126 -36.24 -4.17 15.42
N SER A 127 -36.74 -4.65 16.56
CA SER A 127 -37.86 -4.04 17.26
C SER A 127 -37.54 -2.61 17.71
N ALA A 128 -36.34 -2.40 18.29
CA ALA A 128 -35.90 -1.06 18.67
C ALA A 128 -35.72 -0.13 17.45
N LEU A 129 -35.15 -0.65 16.35
CA LEU A 129 -34.98 0.09 15.10
C LEU A 129 -36.32 0.45 14.45
N ALA A 130 -37.26 -0.48 14.39
CA ALA A 130 -38.61 -0.28 13.85
C ALA A 130 -39.36 0.79 14.65
N GLN A 131 -39.32 0.69 15.99
CA GLN A 131 -39.94 1.65 16.89
C GLN A 131 -39.34 3.05 16.74
N ALA A 132 -38.01 3.18 16.76
CA ALA A 132 -37.34 4.47 16.64
C ALA A 132 -37.57 5.14 15.28
N ARG A 133 -37.75 4.35 14.22
CA ARG A 133 -37.99 4.84 12.85
C ARG A 133 -39.47 5.02 12.50
N GLY A 134 -40.39 4.53 13.34
CA GLY A 134 -41.83 4.52 13.04
C GLY A 134 -42.19 3.64 11.84
N VAL A 135 -41.46 2.55 11.59
CA VAL A 135 -41.67 1.64 10.46
C VAL A 135 -42.28 0.33 10.95
N PRO A 136 -43.25 -0.28 10.24
CA PRO A 136 -43.77 -1.60 10.58
C PRO A 136 -42.66 -2.68 10.65
N PRO A 137 -42.69 -3.60 11.63
CA PRO A 137 -41.69 -4.68 11.73
C PRO A 137 -41.52 -5.50 10.45
N ASP A 138 -42.63 -5.93 9.82
CA ASP A 138 -42.62 -6.67 8.55
C ASP A 138 -41.90 -5.91 7.42
N GLU A 139 -42.13 -4.59 7.36
CA GLU A 139 -41.51 -3.74 6.35
C GLU A 139 -40.01 -3.58 6.61
N LEU A 140 -39.60 -3.39 7.86
CA LEU A 140 -38.19 -3.32 8.22
C LEU A 140 -37.48 -4.65 7.92
N VAL A 141 -38.07 -5.78 8.29
CA VAL A 141 -37.52 -7.12 8.02
C VAL A 141 -37.30 -7.31 6.53
N ARG A 142 -38.30 -7.03 5.69
CA ARG A 142 -38.16 -7.14 4.22
C ARG A 142 -37.03 -6.28 3.68
N ARG A 143 -36.86 -5.04 4.19
CA ARG A 143 -35.78 -4.13 3.78
C ARG A 143 -34.41 -4.65 4.20
N VAL A 144 -34.28 -5.19 5.42
CA VAL A 144 -33.03 -5.77 5.93
C VAL A 144 -32.64 -6.98 5.11
N LEU A 145 -33.57 -7.90 4.83
CA LEU A 145 -33.29 -9.09 4.01
C LEU A 145 -32.85 -8.71 2.59
N ALA A 146 -33.57 -7.79 1.94
CA ALA A 146 -33.21 -7.35 0.59
C ALA A 146 -31.80 -6.72 0.53
N LYS A 147 -31.42 -5.95 1.56
CA LYS A 147 -30.08 -5.36 1.66
C LYS A 147 -29.01 -6.40 1.96
N ALA A 148 -29.28 -7.34 2.87
CA ALA A 148 -28.37 -8.44 3.21
C ALA A 148 -28.11 -9.33 1.98
N ASP A 149 -29.16 -9.71 1.25
CA ASP A 149 -29.05 -10.51 0.03
C ASP A 149 -28.24 -9.79 -1.06
N ALA A 150 -28.52 -8.51 -1.30
CA ALA A 150 -27.77 -7.70 -2.26
C ALA A 150 -26.28 -7.56 -1.87
N PHE A 151 -26.01 -7.32 -0.58
CA PHE A 151 -24.66 -7.23 -0.05
C PHE A 151 -23.91 -8.57 -0.16
N ALA A 152 -24.55 -9.69 0.17
CA ALA A 152 -23.96 -11.02 0.09
C ALA A 152 -23.58 -11.39 -1.35
N MET A 153 -24.46 -11.11 -2.33
CA MET A 153 -24.15 -11.33 -3.74
C MET A 153 -22.96 -10.47 -4.22
N ALA A 154 -22.97 -9.19 -3.88
CA ALA A 154 -21.95 -8.25 -4.33
C ALA A 154 -20.57 -8.54 -3.70
N SER A 155 -20.54 -8.73 -2.39
CA SER A 155 -19.32 -9.08 -1.65
C SER A 155 -18.79 -10.45 -2.06
N GLY A 156 -19.65 -11.44 -2.26
CA GLY A 156 -19.27 -12.76 -2.78
C GLY A 156 -18.60 -12.69 -4.15
N SER A 157 -19.15 -11.87 -5.07
CA SER A 157 -18.55 -11.66 -6.40
C SER A 157 -17.16 -11.02 -6.33
N ILE A 158 -16.97 -10.03 -5.45
CA ILE A 158 -15.69 -9.34 -5.24
C ILE A 158 -14.66 -10.29 -4.62
N ILE A 159 -15.04 -11.02 -3.58
CA ILE A 159 -14.17 -11.98 -2.89
C ILE A 159 -13.75 -13.08 -3.87
N GLY A 160 -14.68 -13.60 -4.68
CA GLY A 160 -14.38 -14.60 -5.71
C GLY A 160 -13.41 -14.09 -6.77
N GLN A 161 -13.57 -12.85 -7.25
CA GLN A 161 -12.63 -12.23 -8.19
C GLN A 161 -11.23 -12.08 -7.58
N ARG A 162 -11.12 -11.67 -6.31
CA ARG A 162 -9.84 -11.58 -5.60
C ARG A 162 -9.16 -12.95 -5.51
N GLN A 163 -9.91 -13.99 -5.10
CA GLN A 163 -9.40 -15.36 -5.01
C GLN A 163 -8.92 -15.87 -6.36
N ALA A 164 -9.69 -15.67 -7.42
CA ALA A 164 -9.29 -16.08 -8.77
C ALA A 164 -8.00 -15.36 -9.26
N LEU A 165 -7.82 -14.08 -8.90
CA LEU A 165 -6.60 -13.33 -9.20
C LEU A 165 -5.40 -13.82 -8.37
N GLU A 166 -5.61 -14.18 -7.10
CA GLU A 166 -4.60 -14.76 -6.22
C GLU A 166 -4.15 -16.14 -6.73
N ASP A 167 -5.09 -17.04 -7.07
CA ASP A 167 -4.78 -18.35 -7.63
C ASP A 167 -3.95 -18.23 -8.93
N ARG A 168 -4.32 -17.26 -9.78
CA ARG A 168 -3.58 -16.96 -11.02
C ARG A 168 -2.20 -16.41 -10.73
N LEU A 169 -2.04 -15.56 -9.72
CA LEU A 169 -0.76 -15.02 -9.29
C LEU A 169 0.17 -16.11 -8.74
N ASP A 170 -0.37 -17.02 -7.94
CA ASP A 170 0.37 -18.14 -7.36
C ASP A 170 0.90 -19.07 -8.45
N ALA A 171 0.12 -19.31 -9.49
CA ALA A 171 0.52 -20.10 -10.66
C ALA A 171 1.63 -19.48 -11.53
N CYS A 172 1.93 -18.17 -11.41
CA CYS A 172 2.96 -17.53 -12.23
C CYS A 172 4.37 -18.03 -11.87
N THR A 173 5.21 -18.22 -12.88
CA THR A 173 6.61 -18.67 -12.72
C THR A 173 7.63 -17.64 -13.20
N THR A 174 7.17 -16.56 -13.85
CA THR A 174 8.02 -15.48 -14.40
C THR A 174 7.50 -14.09 -14.02
N MET A 175 8.38 -13.09 -14.09
CA MET A 175 7.99 -11.70 -13.81
C MET A 175 7.00 -11.16 -14.86
N GLU A 176 7.16 -11.57 -16.12
CA GLU A 176 6.28 -11.15 -17.21
C GLU A 176 4.85 -11.67 -17.03
N GLU A 177 4.68 -12.91 -16.57
CA GLU A 177 3.36 -13.47 -16.25
C GLU A 177 2.67 -12.68 -15.12
N VAL A 178 3.42 -12.35 -14.07
CA VAL A 178 2.90 -11.56 -12.93
C VAL A 178 2.48 -10.15 -13.40
N GLN A 179 3.30 -9.51 -14.22
CA GLN A 179 3.00 -8.18 -14.78
C GLN A 179 1.81 -8.21 -15.76
N GLY A 180 1.61 -9.33 -16.46
CA GLY A 180 0.46 -9.57 -17.33
C GLY A 180 -0.87 -9.77 -16.61
N ILE A 181 -0.89 -9.83 -15.27
CA ILE A 181 -2.12 -9.86 -14.48
C ILE A 181 -2.73 -8.46 -14.41
N THR A 182 -3.80 -8.26 -15.16
CA THR A 182 -4.68 -7.10 -15.03
C THR A 182 -5.57 -7.26 -13.79
N VAL A 183 -5.44 -6.35 -12.84
CA VAL A 183 -6.27 -6.31 -11.63
C VAL A 183 -7.50 -5.44 -11.90
N ASN A 184 -8.61 -6.08 -12.23
CA ASN A 184 -9.91 -5.44 -12.40
C ASN A 184 -10.92 -6.16 -11.52
N ILE A 185 -11.21 -5.59 -10.35
CA ILE A 185 -12.23 -6.10 -9.43
C ILE A 185 -13.38 -5.11 -9.44
N SER A 186 -14.56 -5.58 -9.81
CA SER A 186 -15.76 -4.74 -9.90
C SER A 186 -17.01 -5.54 -9.51
N MET A 187 -18.07 -4.84 -9.16
CA MET A 187 -19.37 -5.45 -8.93
C MET A 187 -19.97 -5.88 -10.27
N GLN A 188 -19.88 -7.16 -10.64
CA GLN A 188 -20.69 -7.70 -11.74
C GLN A 188 -22.09 -8.02 -11.24
N GLY A 189 -23.07 -7.24 -11.68
CA GLY A 189 -24.49 -7.50 -11.45
C GLY A 189 -25.05 -6.91 -10.16
N GLY A 190 -25.54 -5.69 -10.23
CA GLY A 190 -26.40 -5.10 -9.19
C GLY A 190 -27.00 -3.81 -9.72
N GLY A 191 -28.26 -3.86 -10.13
CA GLY A 191 -29.04 -2.66 -10.40
C GLY A 191 -29.08 -1.77 -9.17
N GLU A 192 -29.17 -0.46 -9.41
CA GLU A 192 -29.29 0.59 -8.39
C GLU A 192 -30.19 0.14 -7.23
N ALA A 193 -29.62 0.16 -6.02
CA ALA A 193 -30.31 -0.11 -4.77
C ALA A 193 -31.06 1.13 -4.25
#